data_AF-A0A150G875-F1
#
_entry.id   AF-A0A150G875-F1
#
_cell.length_a   1.000
_cell.length_b   1.000
_cell.length_c   1.000
_cell.angle_alpha   90.00
_cell.angle_beta   90.00
_cell.angle_gamma   90.00
#
_symmetry.space_group_name_H-M   'P 1'
#
loop_
_entity.id
_entity.type
_entity.pdbx_description
1 polymer ?
#
loop_
_entity_poly.entity_id
_entity_poly.type
_entity_poly.pdbx_seq_one_letter_code
_entity_poly.pdbx_strand_id
1 'polypeptide(L)'
;MADNQPADEPAREHDWSSFIWPQLPSELAERIVGYMGRFYIVTTFRQVNKATAERFSGPQHTSIHLSEPVPPHAFAAHWLTPGATRGLTLERRKQLVRLVAASGVLPNLEVALQAAGFTGAACDLPALQLAWLQFGLSLDMYDKAALLSKAASSPTPDWAAKVEWLEAQCCRRSTHVAQCAARLPNDAEALARLTWLQGRGYPMDGHAVQAAANSGNTAALQYLLAEVEAVVARDTGTVVSFAAEAGQLAVLQALKVAGWPVHEYASCCAHEAAMGGHLPVLAWLQEELQERLLDENLFKAAAKSGSVELLVWLRQHGCPWDSKAYTAAAGSGCVAALEWLVEQGCPMEESGGHPYIQACCNGDLAMARCLQRLGVPWGPAGRVFVAAAESGSIPAPLPLLRWLLEEGCPVDSDALETLKEGWGLGRPGWADEVLILLQEHLDRRQP
;
A
#
# COMPACT_ATOMS: atom_id res chain seq x y z
N MET A 1 9.36 -50.45 37.81
CA MET A 1 7.91 -50.32 37.59
C MET A 1 7.54 -48.95 38.12
N ALA A 2 6.98 -48.13 37.23
CA ALA A 2 6.88 -46.68 37.37
C ALA A 2 5.99 -46.27 38.55
N ASP A 3 6.54 -45.35 39.33
CA ASP A 3 5.88 -44.56 40.36
C ASP A 3 5.14 -43.42 39.64
N ASN A 4 3.81 -43.42 39.67
CA ASN A 4 2.98 -42.45 38.93
C ASN A 4 2.32 -41.50 39.93
N GLN A 5 2.91 -40.31 40.06
CA GLN A 5 2.34 -39.15 40.74
C GLN A 5 0.97 -38.78 40.12
N PRO A 6 -0.01 -38.33 40.91
CA PRO A 6 -1.21 -37.70 40.36
C PRO A 6 -0.85 -36.31 39.81
N ALA A 7 -1.30 -36.03 38.59
CA ALA A 7 -1.16 -34.75 37.94
C ALA A 7 -1.90 -33.64 38.71
N ASP A 8 -1.21 -32.54 38.98
CA ASP A 8 -1.78 -31.29 39.49
C ASP A 8 -2.83 -30.75 38.51
N GLU A 9 -4.03 -30.50 39.04
CA GLU A 9 -5.17 -29.92 38.34
C GLU A 9 -4.90 -28.47 37.88
N PRO A 10 -5.33 -28.04 36.68
CA PRO A 10 -5.41 -26.62 36.39
C PRO A 10 -6.56 -25.99 37.20
N ALA A 11 -6.22 -24.94 37.94
CA ALA A 11 -7.12 -24.19 38.80
C ALA A 11 -8.44 -23.82 38.08
N ARG A 12 -9.56 -24.22 38.68
CA ARG A 12 -10.91 -23.75 38.31
C ARG A 12 -10.98 -22.24 38.52
N GLU A 13 -10.99 -21.47 37.43
CA GLU A 13 -11.53 -20.11 37.44
C GLU A 13 -12.95 -20.18 38.02
N HIS A 14 -13.11 -19.75 39.27
CA HIS A 14 -14.40 -19.72 39.93
C HIS A 14 -15.29 -18.72 39.19
N ASP A 15 -16.38 -19.21 38.60
CA ASP A 15 -17.40 -18.39 37.96
C ASP A 15 -18.23 -17.67 39.04
N TRP A 16 -17.62 -16.66 39.68
CA TRP A 16 -18.23 -15.83 40.73
C TRP A 16 -19.59 -15.24 40.30
N SER A 17 -19.78 -15.05 38.99
CA SER A 17 -21.02 -14.51 38.42
C SER A 17 -22.21 -15.46 38.60
N SER A 18 -21.98 -16.77 38.61
CA SER A 18 -23.03 -17.79 38.79
C SER A 18 -23.57 -17.84 40.23
N PHE A 19 -22.78 -17.41 41.22
CA PHE A 19 -23.12 -17.46 42.64
C PHE A 19 -23.74 -16.17 43.18
N ILE A 20 -23.29 -15.00 42.70
CA ILE A 20 -23.63 -13.69 43.27
C ILE A 20 -25.03 -13.23 42.84
N TRP A 21 -25.36 -13.37 41.55
CA TRP A 21 -26.61 -12.84 40.99
C TRP A 21 -27.90 -13.51 41.50
N PRO A 22 -27.95 -14.84 41.71
CA PRO A 22 -29.12 -15.49 42.30
C PRO A 22 -29.38 -15.09 43.76
N GLN A 23 -28.37 -14.58 44.47
CA GLN A 23 -28.45 -14.24 45.90
C GLN A 23 -28.72 -12.74 46.14
N LEU A 24 -28.73 -11.91 45.09
CA LEU A 24 -28.96 -10.47 45.19
C LEU A 24 -30.46 -10.14 45.35
N PRO A 25 -30.85 -9.32 46.36
CA PRO A 25 -32.22 -8.84 46.52
C PRO A 25 -32.75 -8.15 45.27
N SER A 26 -34.06 -8.30 45.01
CA SER A 26 -34.64 -7.91 43.73
C SER A 26 -34.47 -6.44 43.41
N GLU A 27 -34.66 -5.57 44.40
CA GLU A 27 -34.53 -4.12 44.27
C GLU A 27 -33.09 -3.67 43.97
N LEU A 28 -32.09 -4.36 44.52
CA LEU A 28 -30.67 -4.06 44.31
C LEU A 28 -30.21 -4.44 42.90
N ALA A 29 -30.63 -5.60 42.40
CA ALA A 29 -30.34 -6.02 41.03
C ALA A 29 -30.96 -5.06 40.00
N GLU A 30 -32.20 -4.61 40.23
CA GLU A 30 -32.88 -3.63 39.37
C GLU A 30 -32.21 -2.25 39.43
N ARG A 31 -31.72 -1.84 40.60
CA ARG A 31 -30.96 -0.59 40.74
C ARG A 31 -29.63 -0.63 39.99
N ILE A 32 -28.88 -1.72 40.08
CA ILE A 32 -27.60 -1.90 39.36
C ILE A 32 -27.86 -1.89 37.85
N VAL A 33 -28.87 -2.63 37.40
CA VAL A 33 -29.27 -2.67 35.98
C VAL A 33 -29.78 -1.31 35.49
N GLY A 34 -30.45 -0.53 36.35
CA GLY A 34 -30.87 0.84 36.05
C GLY A 34 -29.72 1.82 35.79
N TYR A 35 -28.49 1.51 36.23
CA TYR A 35 -27.28 2.26 35.90
C TYR A 35 -26.55 1.73 34.65
N MET A 36 -26.96 0.57 34.10
CA MET A 36 -26.36 0.00 32.90
C MET A 36 -27.12 0.46 31.65
N GLY A 37 -26.39 0.81 30.59
CA GLY A 37 -26.99 1.15 29.31
C GLY A 37 -27.80 -0.03 28.74
N ARG A 38 -28.97 0.26 28.16
CA ARG A 38 -29.92 -0.72 27.62
C ARG A 38 -29.26 -1.82 26.76
N PHE A 39 -28.26 -1.44 25.96
CA PHE A 39 -27.53 -2.38 25.10
C PHE A 39 -26.65 -3.37 25.85
N TYR A 40 -26.00 -2.95 26.94
CA TYR A 40 -25.15 -3.81 27.77
C TYR A 40 -25.97 -4.91 28.45
N ILE A 41 -27.23 -4.60 28.80
CA ILE A 41 -28.17 -5.55 29.37
C ILE A 41 -28.52 -6.64 28.33
N VAL A 42 -28.80 -6.22 27.10
CA VAL A 42 -29.28 -7.10 26.01
C VAL A 42 -28.16 -7.98 25.45
N THR A 43 -26.97 -7.42 25.21
CA THR A 43 -25.88 -8.11 24.49
C THR A 43 -24.98 -8.93 25.41
N THR A 44 -24.85 -8.53 26.68
CA THR A 44 -23.80 -9.06 27.56
C THR A 44 -24.39 -9.59 28.87
N PHE A 45 -25.19 -8.79 29.58
CA PHE A 45 -25.66 -9.14 30.93
C PHE A 45 -26.61 -10.36 30.95
N ARG A 46 -27.46 -10.50 29.93
CA ARG A 46 -28.34 -11.67 29.76
C ARG A 46 -27.58 -12.96 29.46
N GLN A 47 -26.34 -12.87 28.98
CA GLN A 47 -25.52 -14.04 28.65
C GLN A 47 -24.67 -14.52 29.83
N VAL A 48 -24.69 -13.80 30.97
CA VAL A 48 -23.86 -14.10 32.15
C VAL A 48 -24.29 -15.40 32.84
N ASN A 49 -25.59 -15.61 33.09
CA ASN A 49 -26.08 -16.89 33.62
C ASN A 49 -27.59 -17.10 33.35
N LYS A 50 -28.09 -18.30 33.64
CA LYS A 50 -29.50 -18.67 33.39
C LYS A 50 -30.50 -17.82 34.19
N ALA A 51 -30.15 -17.41 35.41
CA ALA A 51 -31.01 -16.61 36.26
C ALA A 51 -31.18 -15.17 35.74
N THR A 52 -30.12 -14.55 35.19
CA THR A 52 -30.22 -13.22 34.56
C THR A 52 -30.97 -13.30 33.22
N ALA A 53 -30.81 -14.39 32.46
CA ALA A 53 -31.54 -14.60 31.21
C ALA A 53 -33.06 -14.73 31.40
N GLU A 54 -33.49 -15.50 32.41
CA GLU A 54 -34.92 -15.68 32.76
C GLU A 54 -35.53 -14.37 33.29
N ARG A 55 -34.78 -13.67 34.15
CA ARG A 55 -35.25 -12.46 34.84
C ARG A 55 -35.37 -11.24 33.92
N PHE A 56 -34.54 -11.11 32.89
CA PHE A 56 -34.57 -10.00 31.93
C PHE A 56 -35.03 -10.46 30.53
N SER A 57 -36.13 -11.23 30.49
CA SER A 57 -36.69 -11.83 29.27
C SER A 57 -37.76 -10.98 28.57
N GLY A 58 -38.24 -9.89 29.19
CA GLY A 58 -39.26 -9.02 28.62
C GLY A 58 -38.81 -8.27 27.34
N PRO A 59 -39.73 -7.88 26.44
CA PRO A 59 -39.42 -7.32 25.11
C PRO A 59 -38.50 -6.09 25.14
N GLN A 60 -38.65 -5.27 26.16
CA GLN A 60 -37.80 -4.09 26.43
C GLN A 60 -36.31 -4.41 26.65
N HIS A 61 -35.97 -5.65 27.01
CA HIS A 61 -34.62 -6.18 27.25
C HIS A 61 -34.16 -7.20 26.17
N THR A 62 -34.93 -7.36 25.09
CA THR A 62 -34.62 -8.33 24.02
C THR A 62 -34.68 -7.75 22.61
N SER A 63 -35.38 -6.64 22.39
CA SER A 63 -35.46 -5.98 21.08
C SER A 63 -34.34 -4.94 20.89
N ILE A 64 -33.54 -5.09 19.82
CA ILE A 64 -32.54 -4.12 19.39
C ILE A 64 -33.08 -3.33 18.20
N HIS A 65 -33.11 -2.01 18.30
CA HIS A 65 -33.40 -1.14 17.15
C HIS A 65 -32.10 -0.90 16.38
N LEU A 66 -32.03 -1.40 15.14
CA LEU A 66 -30.81 -1.32 14.32
C LEU A 66 -30.47 0.11 13.85
N SER A 67 -31.39 1.06 14.03
CA SER A 67 -31.17 2.49 13.82
C SER A 67 -30.50 3.20 15.00
N GLU A 68 -30.25 2.49 16.10
CA GLU A 68 -29.55 3.01 17.29
C GLU A 68 -28.15 2.37 17.42
N PRO A 69 -27.16 3.04 18.03
CA PRO A 69 -25.79 2.54 18.11
C PRO A 69 -25.68 1.18 18.84
N VAL A 70 -25.39 0.12 18.09
CA VAL A 70 -25.16 -1.24 18.65
C VAL A 70 -23.65 -1.46 18.86
N PRO A 71 -23.20 -2.10 19.96
CA PRO A 71 -21.79 -2.44 20.16
C PRO A 71 -21.23 -3.31 19.02
N PRO A 72 -20.06 -2.97 18.43
CA PRO A 72 -19.50 -3.67 17.27
C PRO A 72 -19.31 -5.17 17.40
N HIS A 73 -18.78 -5.63 18.53
CA HIS A 73 -18.53 -7.06 18.77
C HIS A 73 -19.82 -7.89 18.75
N ALA A 74 -20.92 -7.36 19.30
CA ALA A 74 -22.21 -8.03 19.36
C ALA A 74 -22.90 -8.05 17.99
N PHE A 75 -22.77 -6.95 17.23
CA PHE A 75 -23.32 -6.85 15.88
C PHE A 75 -22.61 -7.81 14.92
N ALA A 76 -21.27 -7.86 14.97
CA ALA A 76 -20.44 -8.78 14.19
C ALA A 76 -20.77 -10.25 14.49
N ALA A 77 -20.87 -10.63 15.76
CA ALA A 77 -21.21 -11.99 16.17
C ALA A 77 -22.54 -12.48 15.57
N HIS A 78 -23.54 -11.59 15.45
CA HIS A 78 -24.83 -11.96 14.89
C HIS A 78 -24.80 -12.03 13.35
N TRP A 79 -24.29 -11.00 12.68
CA TRP A 79 -24.45 -10.85 11.22
C TRP A 79 -23.38 -11.54 10.39
N LEU A 80 -22.21 -11.86 10.96
CA LEU A 80 -21.18 -12.67 10.30
C LEU A 80 -21.39 -14.18 10.50
N THR A 81 -22.41 -14.60 11.25
CA THR A 81 -22.74 -16.03 11.41
C THR A 81 -23.18 -16.61 10.05
N PRO A 82 -22.65 -17.79 9.64
CA PRO A 82 -23.03 -18.41 8.38
C PRO A 82 -24.55 -18.61 8.26
N GLY A 83 -25.13 -18.02 7.21
CA GLY A 83 -26.57 -18.11 6.96
C GLY A 83 -27.45 -17.07 7.66
N ALA A 84 -26.88 -16.10 8.38
CA ALA A 84 -27.63 -15.01 9.04
C ALA A 84 -28.57 -14.25 8.08
N THR A 85 -28.20 -14.12 6.81
CA THR A 85 -29.01 -13.43 5.78
C THR A 85 -29.75 -14.38 4.83
N ARG A 86 -29.69 -15.71 5.06
CA ARG A 86 -30.25 -16.74 4.16
C ARG A 86 -31.78 -16.65 4.00
N GLY A 87 -32.48 -16.13 5.00
CA GLY A 87 -33.94 -15.90 4.98
C GLY A 87 -34.38 -14.48 4.59
N LEU A 88 -33.44 -13.57 4.29
CA LEU A 88 -33.75 -12.18 3.97
C LEU A 88 -33.83 -11.97 2.45
N THR A 89 -34.90 -11.31 2.00
CA THR A 89 -35.03 -10.81 0.63
C THR A 89 -34.02 -9.68 0.37
N LEU A 90 -33.69 -9.41 -0.89
CA LEU A 90 -32.76 -8.33 -1.27
C LEU A 90 -33.19 -6.97 -0.70
N GLU A 91 -34.48 -6.64 -0.73
CA GLU A 91 -34.99 -5.39 -0.16
C GLU A 91 -34.81 -5.32 1.37
N ARG A 92 -34.97 -6.44 2.08
CA ARG A 92 -34.70 -6.49 3.53
C ARG A 92 -33.21 -6.38 3.85
N ARG A 93 -32.33 -6.87 2.99
CA ARG A 93 -30.86 -6.69 3.12
C ARG A 93 -30.45 -5.23 2.88
N LYS A 94 -31.03 -4.56 1.89
CA LYS A 94 -30.85 -3.11 1.69
C LYS A 94 -31.37 -2.30 2.88
N GLN A 95 -32.51 -2.70 3.45
CA GLN A 95 -33.08 -2.05 4.62
C GLN A 95 -32.22 -2.24 5.87
N LEU A 96 -31.59 -3.42 6.05
CA LEU A 96 -30.59 -3.66 7.10
C LEU A 96 -29.44 -2.65 6.99
N VAL A 97 -28.83 -2.50 5.82
CA VAL A 97 -27.73 -1.54 5.59
C VAL A 97 -28.18 -0.10 5.87
N ARG A 98 -29.39 0.29 5.42
CA ARG A 98 -29.94 1.65 5.68
C ARG A 98 -30.15 1.93 7.16
N LEU A 99 -30.68 0.97 7.91
CA LEU A 99 -30.93 1.13 9.35
C LEU A 99 -29.60 1.23 10.13
N VAL A 100 -28.62 0.38 9.79
CA VAL A 100 -27.30 0.40 10.44
C VAL A 100 -26.50 1.64 10.07
N ALA A 101 -26.65 2.14 8.84
CA ALA A 101 -26.09 3.44 8.45
C ALA A 101 -26.70 4.59 9.27
N ALA A 102 -28.02 4.57 9.54
CA ALA A 102 -28.68 5.56 10.37
C ALA A 102 -28.22 5.53 11.84
N SER A 103 -27.62 4.43 12.29
CA SER A 103 -27.07 4.30 13.65
C SER A 103 -25.72 5.00 13.83
N GLY A 104 -25.04 5.38 12.74
CA GLY A 104 -23.75 6.09 12.77
C GLY A 104 -22.54 5.27 13.26
N VAL A 105 -22.67 3.96 13.45
CA VAL A 105 -21.58 3.10 13.96
C VAL A 105 -20.85 2.44 12.78
N LEU A 106 -19.72 3.02 12.38
CA LEU A 106 -18.96 2.61 11.20
C LEU A 106 -18.57 1.11 11.18
N PRO A 107 -18.06 0.50 12.26
CA PRO A 107 -17.74 -0.94 12.26
C PRO A 107 -18.94 -1.85 12.00
N ASN A 108 -20.15 -1.43 12.38
CA ASN A 108 -21.37 -2.21 12.11
C ASN A 108 -21.79 -2.10 10.65
N LEU A 109 -21.53 -0.96 10.02
CA LEU A 109 -21.87 -0.74 8.62
C LEU A 109 -21.05 -1.65 7.71
N GLU A 110 -19.76 -1.80 7.98
CA GLU A 110 -18.87 -2.73 7.25
C GLU A 110 -19.37 -4.17 7.35
N VAL A 111 -19.70 -4.61 8.57
CA VAL A 111 -20.31 -5.92 8.83
C VAL A 111 -21.66 -6.07 8.12
N ALA A 112 -22.50 -5.04 8.11
CA ALA A 112 -23.82 -5.08 7.47
C ALA A 112 -23.69 -5.17 5.94
N LEU A 113 -22.73 -4.44 5.34
CA LEU A 113 -22.41 -4.51 3.92
C LEU A 113 -21.91 -5.90 3.54
N GLN A 114 -21.03 -6.49 4.35
CA GLN A 114 -20.52 -7.84 4.16
C GLN A 114 -21.62 -8.90 4.28
N ALA A 115 -22.43 -8.84 5.35
CA ALA A 115 -23.52 -9.77 5.58
C ALA A 115 -24.62 -9.69 4.51
N ALA A 116 -24.86 -8.48 3.97
CA ALA A 116 -25.81 -8.25 2.89
C ALA A 116 -25.28 -8.69 1.50
N GLY A 117 -23.98 -9.00 1.39
CA GLY A 117 -23.34 -9.49 0.16
C GLY A 117 -22.80 -8.38 -0.75
N PHE A 118 -22.54 -7.18 -0.22
CA PHE A 118 -21.99 -6.04 -0.97
C PHE A 118 -20.46 -6.01 -1.04
N THR A 119 -19.76 -6.86 -0.28
CA THR A 119 -18.29 -6.92 -0.27
C THR A 119 -17.81 -7.96 -1.29
N GLY A 120 -17.55 -7.53 -2.53
CA GLY A 120 -16.97 -8.42 -3.55
C GLY A 120 -17.02 -7.92 -5.00
N ALA A 121 -17.77 -6.87 -5.31
CA ALA A 121 -17.81 -6.28 -6.64
C ALA A 121 -17.76 -4.76 -6.51
N ALA A 122 -17.01 -4.12 -7.39
CA ALA A 122 -16.76 -2.68 -7.40
C ALA A 122 -18.01 -1.85 -7.04
N CYS A 123 -17.81 -0.87 -6.15
CA CYS A 123 -18.84 0.02 -5.59
C CYS A 123 -19.73 0.58 -6.68
N ASP A 124 -20.92 0.01 -6.89
CA ASP A 124 -21.91 0.45 -7.85
C ASP A 124 -22.49 1.82 -7.45
N LEU A 125 -23.21 2.49 -8.36
CA LEU A 125 -23.78 3.80 -8.12
C LEU A 125 -24.67 3.84 -6.85
N PRO A 126 -25.53 2.85 -6.57
CA PRO A 126 -26.28 2.79 -5.31
C PRO A 126 -25.39 2.76 -4.07
N ALA A 127 -24.31 1.98 -4.05
CA ALA A 127 -23.37 1.96 -2.93
C ALA A 127 -22.66 3.31 -2.75
N LEU A 128 -22.25 3.94 -3.86
CA LEU A 128 -21.65 5.28 -3.84
C LEU A 128 -22.61 6.34 -3.26
N GLN A 129 -23.87 6.31 -3.68
CA GLN A 129 -24.91 7.21 -3.17
C GLN A 129 -25.14 7.04 -1.67
N LEU A 130 -25.16 5.79 -1.18
CA LEU A 130 -25.29 5.50 0.25
C LEU A 130 -24.11 6.02 1.06
N ALA A 131 -22.87 5.81 0.58
CA ALA A 131 -21.67 6.33 1.24
C ALA A 131 -21.63 7.86 1.27
N TRP A 132 -22.09 8.51 0.19
CA TRP A 132 -22.14 9.97 0.11
C TRP A 132 -23.14 10.60 1.09
N LEU A 133 -24.27 9.95 1.37
CA LEU A 133 -25.21 10.45 2.38
C LEU A 133 -24.58 10.56 3.77
N GLN A 134 -23.59 9.72 4.05
CA GLN A 134 -22.91 9.67 5.34
C GLN A 134 -21.69 10.59 5.41
N PHE A 135 -20.89 10.66 4.33
CA PHE A 135 -19.59 11.32 4.34
C PHE A 135 -19.42 12.42 3.28
N GLY A 136 -20.30 12.48 2.28
CA GLY A 136 -20.14 13.32 1.10
C GLY A 136 -20.12 14.83 1.39
N LEU A 137 -20.83 15.27 2.42
CA LEU A 137 -20.85 16.68 2.84
C LEU A 137 -19.60 17.08 3.62
N SER A 138 -18.90 16.14 4.26
CA SER A 138 -17.64 16.39 4.97
C SER A 138 -16.41 16.33 4.08
N LEU A 139 -16.54 15.83 2.85
CA LEU A 139 -15.43 15.78 1.90
C LEU A 139 -15.05 17.19 1.44
N ASP A 140 -13.75 17.46 1.43
CA ASP A 140 -13.21 18.69 0.87
C ASP A 140 -13.23 18.68 -0.67
N MET A 141 -12.72 19.74 -1.28
CA MET A 141 -12.71 19.84 -2.75
C MET A 141 -11.77 18.82 -3.43
N TYR A 142 -10.70 18.42 -2.74
CA TYR A 142 -9.70 17.50 -3.25
C TYR A 142 -10.24 16.07 -3.23
N ASP A 143 -10.83 15.65 -2.11
CA ASP A 143 -11.46 14.36 -1.95
C ASP A 143 -12.61 14.14 -2.96
N LYS A 144 -13.40 15.19 -3.20
CA LYS A 144 -14.47 15.17 -4.21
C LYS A 144 -13.94 14.99 -5.62
N ALA A 145 -12.83 15.66 -5.95
CA ALA A 145 -12.17 15.50 -7.25
C ALA A 145 -11.56 14.09 -7.38
N ALA A 146 -10.96 13.55 -6.32
CA ALA A 146 -10.42 12.19 -6.30
C ALA A 146 -11.53 11.13 -6.48
N LEU A 147 -12.69 11.32 -5.85
CA LEU A 147 -13.84 10.44 -5.99
C LEU A 147 -14.39 10.45 -7.42
N LEU A 148 -14.43 11.62 -8.06
CA LEU A 148 -14.80 11.77 -9.48
C LEU A 148 -13.81 11.03 -10.40
N SER A 149 -12.50 11.13 -10.15
CA SER A 149 -11.47 10.39 -10.87
C SER A 149 -11.60 8.87 -10.71
N LYS A 150 -11.93 8.39 -9.50
CA LYS A 150 -12.18 6.97 -9.24
C LYS A 150 -13.48 6.47 -9.86
N ALA A 151 -14.51 7.30 -9.92
CA ALA A 151 -15.73 6.98 -10.65
C ALA A 151 -15.46 6.82 -12.14
N ALA A 152 -14.70 7.74 -12.76
CA ALA A 152 -14.36 7.68 -14.18
C ALA A 152 -13.44 6.51 -14.54
N SER A 153 -12.65 5.99 -13.60
CA SER A 153 -11.81 4.78 -13.76
C SER A 153 -12.46 3.52 -13.16
N SER A 154 -13.72 3.58 -12.74
CA SER A 154 -14.42 2.44 -12.13
C SER A 154 -14.55 1.29 -13.12
N PRO A 155 -14.32 0.02 -12.72
CA PRO A 155 -14.39 -1.13 -13.64
C PRO A 155 -15.83 -1.59 -13.95
N THR A 156 -16.84 -0.99 -13.33
CA THR A 156 -18.24 -1.37 -13.52
C THR A 156 -18.86 -0.61 -14.70
N PRO A 157 -19.86 -1.19 -15.38
CA PRO A 157 -20.49 -0.58 -16.55
C PRO A 157 -21.24 0.72 -16.25
N ASP A 158 -21.59 0.99 -14.99
CA ASP A 158 -22.27 2.22 -14.54
C ASP A 158 -21.30 3.37 -14.20
N TRP A 159 -20.02 3.26 -14.56
CA TRP A 159 -19.00 4.31 -14.32
C TRP A 159 -19.46 5.70 -14.81
N ALA A 160 -20.08 5.78 -15.99
CA ALA A 160 -20.56 7.03 -16.55
C ALA A 160 -21.66 7.65 -15.67
N ALA A 161 -22.61 6.82 -15.22
CA ALA A 161 -23.69 7.25 -14.32
C ALA A 161 -23.14 7.74 -12.95
N LYS A 162 -22.04 7.15 -12.45
CA LYS A 162 -21.35 7.65 -11.25
C LYS A 162 -20.73 9.02 -11.47
N VAL A 163 -20.08 9.23 -12.61
CA VAL A 163 -19.49 10.53 -12.95
C VAL A 163 -20.59 11.59 -13.04
N GLU A 164 -21.67 11.32 -13.78
CA GLU A 164 -22.81 12.26 -13.90
C GLU A 164 -23.45 12.57 -12.55
N TRP A 165 -23.63 11.56 -11.71
CA TRP A 165 -24.20 11.74 -10.40
C TRP A 165 -23.30 12.60 -9.49
N LEU A 166 -21.99 12.37 -9.49
CA LEU A 166 -21.02 13.17 -8.73
C LEU A 166 -20.91 14.61 -9.25
N GLU A 167 -21.01 14.83 -10.57
CA GLU A 167 -21.12 16.17 -11.14
C GLU A 167 -22.34 16.92 -10.58
N ALA A 168 -23.48 16.24 -10.44
CA ALA A 168 -24.68 16.80 -9.83
C ALA A 168 -24.51 17.13 -8.34
N GLN A 169 -23.54 16.50 -7.65
CA GLN A 169 -23.17 16.83 -6.27
C GLN A 169 -22.11 17.93 -6.15
N CYS A 170 -21.88 18.70 -7.24
CA CYS A 170 -20.88 19.77 -7.34
C CYS A 170 -19.41 19.30 -7.28
N CYS A 171 -19.11 18.03 -7.59
CA CYS A 171 -17.74 17.61 -7.82
C CYS A 171 -17.21 18.30 -9.09
N ARG A 172 -16.13 19.10 -8.93
CA ARG A 172 -15.57 19.88 -10.04
C ARG A 172 -14.78 19.00 -10.99
N ARG A 173 -14.88 19.30 -12.29
CA ARG A 173 -14.04 18.68 -13.32
C ARG A 173 -12.58 19.03 -13.07
N SER A 174 -11.71 18.06 -13.25
CA SER A 174 -10.26 18.22 -13.10
C SER A 174 -9.53 17.43 -14.18
N THR A 175 -8.29 17.81 -14.46
CA THR A 175 -7.42 17.07 -15.40
C THR A 175 -7.13 15.66 -14.90
N HIS A 176 -7.17 15.44 -13.58
CA HIS A 176 -6.95 14.14 -12.95
C HIS A 176 -7.97 13.07 -13.38
N VAL A 177 -9.18 13.46 -13.78
CA VAL A 177 -10.20 12.51 -14.24
C VAL A 177 -9.80 11.90 -15.59
N ALA A 178 -9.35 12.73 -16.52
CA ALA A 178 -8.82 12.30 -17.81
C ALA A 178 -7.57 11.43 -17.63
N GLN A 179 -6.65 11.82 -16.74
CA GLN A 179 -5.47 11.02 -16.40
C GLN A 179 -5.85 9.61 -15.92
N CYS A 180 -6.84 9.48 -15.03
CA CYS A 180 -7.28 8.17 -14.54
C CYS A 180 -7.94 7.33 -15.63
N ALA A 181 -8.74 7.93 -16.51
CA ALA A 181 -9.33 7.23 -17.65
C ALA A 181 -8.26 6.76 -18.66
N ALA A 182 -7.23 7.56 -18.88
CA ALA A 182 -6.10 7.24 -19.74
C ALA A 182 -5.24 6.07 -19.23
N ARG A 183 -5.32 5.71 -17.92
CA ARG A 183 -4.59 4.57 -17.33
C ARG A 183 -5.34 3.24 -17.37
N LEU A 184 -6.55 3.21 -17.93
CA LEU A 184 -7.33 1.98 -17.96
C LEU A 184 -6.60 0.91 -18.78
N PRO A 185 -6.61 -0.37 -18.38
CA PRO A 185 -5.79 -1.41 -19.00
C PRO A 185 -6.25 -1.83 -20.41
N ASN A 186 -7.38 -1.31 -20.88
CA ASN A 186 -7.96 -1.66 -22.17
C ASN A 186 -8.00 -0.41 -23.07
N ASP A 187 -7.25 -0.44 -24.17
CA ASP A 187 -7.13 0.65 -25.13
C ASP A 187 -8.48 1.20 -25.61
N ALA A 188 -9.41 0.31 -25.98
CA ALA A 188 -10.71 0.69 -26.51
C ALA A 188 -11.60 1.32 -25.44
N GLU A 189 -11.54 0.79 -24.21
CA GLU A 189 -12.26 1.35 -23.07
C GLU A 189 -11.68 2.70 -22.66
N ALA A 190 -10.36 2.82 -22.54
CA ALA A 190 -9.67 4.07 -22.23
C ALA A 190 -10.07 5.17 -23.25
N LEU A 191 -10.03 4.85 -24.54
CA LEU A 191 -10.44 5.76 -25.60
C LEU A 191 -11.93 6.14 -25.50
N ALA A 192 -12.83 5.18 -25.28
CA ALA A 192 -14.26 5.44 -25.12
C ALA A 192 -14.56 6.35 -23.93
N ARG A 193 -13.83 6.21 -22.82
CA ARG A 193 -13.99 7.07 -21.65
C ARG A 193 -13.42 8.46 -21.88
N LEU A 194 -12.25 8.56 -22.50
CA LEU A 194 -11.63 9.86 -22.81
C LEU A 194 -12.47 10.68 -23.77
N THR A 195 -12.98 10.07 -24.84
CA THR A 195 -13.89 10.72 -25.80
C THR A 195 -15.18 11.18 -25.12
N TRP A 196 -15.78 10.35 -24.26
CA TRP A 196 -16.96 10.72 -23.49
C TRP A 196 -16.69 11.90 -22.53
N LEU A 197 -15.56 11.87 -21.81
CA LEU A 197 -15.14 12.94 -20.90
C LEU A 197 -14.87 14.25 -21.68
N GLN A 198 -14.20 14.18 -22.83
CA GLN A 198 -13.93 15.35 -23.66
C GLN A 198 -15.24 16.01 -24.12
N GLY A 199 -16.23 15.21 -24.56
CA GLY A 199 -17.56 15.69 -24.94
C GLY A 199 -18.32 16.42 -23.83
N ARG A 200 -17.92 16.23 -22.56
CA ARG A 200 -18.48 16.93 -21.39
C ARG A 200 -17.64 18.10 -20.91
N GLY A 201 -16.56 18.44 -21.61
CA GLY A 201 -15.67 19.56 -21.29
C GLY A 201 -14.72 19.27 -20.13
N TYR A 202 -14.31 18.00 -19.94
CA TYR A 202 -13.19 17.70 -19.07
C TYR A 202 -11.89 18.18 -19.72
N PRO A 203 -11.01 18.87 -18.96
CA PRO A 203 -9.75 19.36 -19.50
C PRO A 203 -8.79 18.19 -19.77
N MET A 204 -8.18 18.20 -20.96
CA MET A 204 -7.12 17.28 -21.38
C MET A 204 -5.79 18.02 -21.34
N ASP A 205 -4.77 17.43 -20.70
CA ASP A 205 -3.45 18.02 -20.53
C ASP A 205 -2.33 17.01 -20.82
N GLY A 206 -1.08 17.47 -20.76
CA GLY A 206 0.10 16.63 -20.98
C GLY A 206 0.18 15.44 -20.01
N HIS A 207 -0.39 15.55 -18.81
CA HIS A 207 -0.42 14.43 -17.87
C HIS A 207 -1.36 13.31 -18.30
N ALA A 208 -2.46 13.59 -19.01
CA ALA A 208 -3.30 12.56 -19.61
C ALA A 208 -2.55 11.81 -20.73
N VAL A 209 -1.74 12.54 -21.53
CA VAL A 209 -0.86 11.95 -22.54
C VAL A 209 0.18 11.04 -21.89
N GLN A 210 0.84 11.51 -20.83
CA GLN A 210 1.81 10.71 -20.04
C GLN A 210 1.16 9.45 -19.46
N ALA A 211 -0.07 9.57 -18.93
CA ALA A 211 -0.81 8.45 -18.39
C ALA A 211 -1.12 7.38 -19.46
N ALA A 212 -1.56 7.78 -20.66
CA ALA A 212 -1.79 6.86 -21.76
C ALA A 212 -0.50 6.17 -22.22
N ALA A 213 0.61 6.92 -22.30
CA ALA A 213 1.91 6.39 -22.69
C ALA A 213 2.45 5.37 -21.70
N ASN A 214 2.39 5.65 -20.40
CA ASN A 214 2.84 4.75 -19.33
C ASN A 214 1.98 3.46 -19.28
N SER A 215 0.67 3.58 -19.50
CA SER A 215 -0.24 2.42 -19.47
C SER A 215 -0.27 1.60 -20.76
N GLY A 216 0.46 2.00 -21.80
CA GLY A 216 0.52 1.25 -23.06
C GLY A 216 -0.68 1.47 -23.99
N ASN A 217 -1.56 2.42 -23.68
CA ASN A 217 -2.81 2.63 -24.40
C ASN A 217 -2.57 3.42 -25.70
N THR A 218 -2.19 2.72 -26.76
CA THR A 218 -1.80 3.31 -28.04
C THR A 218 -2.93 4.12 -28.69
N ALA A 219 -4.16 3.63 -28.65
CA ALA A 219 -5.31 4.30 -29.23
C ALA A 219 -5.70 5.58 -28.47
N ALA A 220 -5.68 5.52 -27.14
CA ALA A 220 -5.91 6.68 -26.28
C ALA A 220 -4.81 7.74 -26.47
N LEU A 221 -3.56 7.30 -26.57
CA LEU A 221 -2.43 8.18 -26.83
C LEU A 221 -2.57 8.90 -28.16
N GLN A 222 -2.83 8.18 -29.25
CA GLN A 222 -3.02 8.78 -30.58
C GLN A 222 -4.15 9.81 -30.60
N TYR A 223 -5.27 9.50 -29.94
CA TYR A 223 -6.39 10.43 -29.80
C TYR A 223 -6.01 11.69 -29.01
N LEU A 224 -5.35 11.56 -27.86
CA LEU A 224 -4.90 12.70 -27.06
C LEU A 224 -3.87 13.55 -27.79
N LEU A 225 -2.98 12.94 -28.60
CA LEU A 225 -1.99 13.67 -29.38
C LEU A 225 -2.63 14.48 -30.52
N ALA A 226 -3.69 13.97 -31.15
CA ALA A 226 -4.42 14.67 -32.20
C ALA A 226 -5.21 15.88 -31.67
N GLU A 227 -5.76 15.78 -30.46
CA GLU A 227 -6.60 16.83 -29.87
C GLU A 227 -5.79 17.91 -29.13
N VAL A 228 -4.53 17.61 -28.76
CA VAL A 228 -3.68 18.48 -27.92
C VAL A 228 -2.42 18.94 -28.67
N GLU A 229 -2.56 19.40 -29.92
CA GLU A 229 -1.43 19.78 -30.80
C GLU A 229 -0.46 20.80 -30.17
N ALA A 230 -0.93 21.72 -29.31
CA ALA A 230 -0.11 22.80 -28.75
C ALA A 230 0.71 22.43 -27.49
N VAL A 231 0.32 21.40 -26.73
CA VAL A 231 1.04 20.96 -25.51
C VAL A 231 2.11 19.94 -25.86
N VAL A 232 1.87 19.14 -26.89
CA VAL A 232 2.70 18.04 -27.35
C VAL A 232 4.15 18.45 -27.64
N ALA A 233 4.40 19.62 -28.22
CA ALA A 233 5.75 20.07 -28.57
C ALA A 233 6.65 20.35 -27.34
N ARG A 234 6.09 20.61 -26.16
CA ARG A 234 6.87 20.88 -24.93
C ARG A 234 7.24 19.63 -24.15
N ASP A 235 6.43 18.57 -24.27
CA ASP A 235 6.52 17.37 -23.43
C ASP A 235 6.99 16.12 -24.20
N THR A 236 7.45 16.26 -25.45
CA THR A 236 7.86 15.16 -26.33
C THR A 236 8.82 14.17 -25.66
N GLY A 237 9.93 14.69 -25.09
CA GLY A 237 10.93 13.87 -24.41
C GLY A 237 10.37 13.19 -23.16
N THR A 238 9.51 13.87 -22.42
CA THR A 238 8.88 13.35 -21.21
C THR A 238 7.96 12.16 -21.51
N VAL A 239 7.12 12.25 -22.54
CA VAL A 239 6.22 11.16 -22.96
C VAL A 239 7.01 9.92 -23.39
N VAL A 240 8.08 10.14 -24.17
CA VAL A 240 8.96 9.09 -24.66
C VAL A 240 9.72 8.41 -23.50
N SER A 241 10.26 9.18 -22.55
CA SER A 241 10.90 8.64 -21.34
C SER A 241 9.94 7.81 -20.48
N PHE A 242 8.71 8.28 -20.24
CA PHE A 242 7.74 7.51 -19.45
C PHE A 242 7.29 6.22 -20.14
N ALA A 243 7.15 6.22 -21.46
CA ALA A 243 6.85 4.99 -22.20
C ALA A 243 8.01 3.97 -22.08
N ALA A 244 9.26 4.44 -22.07
CA ALA A 244 10.43 3.61 -21.88
C ALA A 244 10.55 3.07 -20.44
N GLU A 245 10.36 3.93 -19.42
CA GLU A 245 10.33 3.55 -18.00
C GLU A 245 9.29 2.47 -17.72
N ALA A 246 8.14 2.54 -18.38
CA ALA A 246 7.04 1.58 -18.24
C ALA A 246 7.13 0.36 -19.19
N GLY A 247 8.17 0.31 -20.04
CA GLY A 247 8.40 -0.84 -20.93
C GLY A 247 7.44 -0.95 -22.11
N GLN A 248 6.76 0.14 -22.46
CA GLN A 248 5.70 0.17 -23.46
C GLN A 248 6.27 0.24 -24.89
N LEU A 249 6.86 -0.87 -25.35
CA LEU A 249 7.48 -0.97 -26.67
C LEU A 249 6.51 -0.59 -27.81
N ALA A 250 5.26 -1.05 -27.75
CA ALA A 250 4.25 -0.74 -28.76
C ALA A 250 3.97 0.78 -28.85
N VAL A 251 3.97 1.48 -27.71
CA VAL A 251 3.82 2.94 -27.66
C VAL A 251 5.03 3.62 -28.30
N LEU A 252 6.26 3.23 -27.93
CA LEU A 252 7.49 3.81 -28.50
C LEU A 252 7.55 3.61 -30.03
N GLN A 253 7.17 2.43 -30.51
CA GLN A 253 7.09 2.13 -31.95
C GLN A 253 6.00 2.98 -32.63
N ALA A 254 4.83 3.13 -32.03
CA ALA A 254 3.76 3.98 -32.55
C ALA A 254 4.17 5.46 -32.62
N LEU A 255 4.87 5.96 -31.60
CA LEU A 255 5.42 7.32 -31.58
C LEU A 255 6.47 7.52 -32.69
N LYS A 256 7.37 6.55 -32.90
CA LYS A 256 8.34 6.58 -34.01
C LYS A 256 7.63 6.63 -35.37
N VAL A 257 6.60 5.82 -35.59
CA VAL A 257 5.79 5.83 -36.83
C VAL A 257 5.06 7.16 -37.03
N ALA A 258 4.61 7.79 -35.94
CA ALA A 258 4.01 9.11 -35.96
C ALA A 258 5.01 10.26 -36.20
N GLY A 259 6.29 9.96 -36.44
CA GLY A 259 7.33 10.95 -36.76
C GLY A 259 7.94 11.64 -35.54
N TRP A 260 7.73 11.11 -34.33
CA TRP A 260 8.33 11.67 -33.13
C TRP A 260 9.86 11.41 -33.11
N PRO A 261 10.67 12.37 -32.61
CA PRO A 261 12.12 12.26 -32.56
C PRO A 261 12.60 11.30 -31.45
N VAL A 262 12.14 10.05 -31.45
CA VAL A 262 12.52 9.04 -30.44
C VAL A 262 14.04 8.80 -30.41
N HIS A 263 14.69 8.93 -31.57
CA HIS A 263 16.14 8.78 -31.70
C HIS A 263 16.93 9.86 -30.94
N GLU A 264 16.44 11.10 -30.86
CA GLU A 264 17.09 12.16 -30.08
C GLU A 264 17.09 11.85 -28.57
N TYR A 265 16.18 10.99 -28.14
CA TYR A 265 15.99 10.56 -26.75
C TYR A 265 16.48 9.13 -26.50
N ALA A 266 17.24 8.52 -27.41
CA ALA A 266 17.65 7.11 -27.32
C ALA A 266 18.38 6.77 -26.01
N SER A 267 19.34 7.61 -25.62
CA SER A 267 20.13 7.42 -24.40
C SER A 267 19.29 7.51 -23.13
N CYS A 268 18.41 8.52 -23.01
CA CYS A 268 17.53 8.60 -21.84
C CYS A 268 16.48 7.48 -21.85
N CYS A 269 15.90 7.11 -23.00
CA CYS A 269 15.01 5.96 -23.11
C CYS A 269 15.69 4.67 -22.65
N ALA A 270 16.94 4.45 -23.05
CA ALA A 270 17.69 3.28 -22.65
C ALA A 270 17.88 3.26 -21.13
N HIS A 271 18.25 4.39 -20.53
CA HIS A 271 18.41 4.47 -19.07
C HIS A 271 17.10 4.18 -18.32
N GLU A 272 15.99 4.80 -18.75
CA GLU A 272 14.68 4.58 -18.12
C GLU A 272 14.19 3.14 -18.30
N ALA A 273 14.32 2.58 -19.50
CA ALA A 273 14.00 1.17 -19.75
C ALA A 273 14.87 0.22 -18.93
N ALA A 274 16.16 0.55 -18.73
CA ALA A 274 17.04 -0.22 -17.87
C ALA A 274 16.62 -0.15 -16.40
N MET A 275 16.23 1.03 -15.91
CA MET A 275 15.70 1.20 -14.55
C MET A 275 14.42 0.40 -14.32
N GLY A 276 13.55 0.30 -15.34
CA GLY A 276 12.33 -0.54 -15.30
C GLY A 276 12.58 -2.04 -15.59
N GLY A 277 13.80 -2.42 -15.97
CA GLY A 277 14.13 -3.82 -16.28
C GLY A 277 13.57 -4.31 -17.63
N HIS A 278 13.26 -3.39 -18.55
CA HIS A 278 12.55 -3.67 -19.80
C HIS A 278 13.47 -4.02 -20.96
N LEU A 279 13.94 -5.27 -20.98
CA LEU A 279 14.82 -5.80 -22.03
C LEU A 279 14.29 -5.59 -23.48
N PRO A 280 13.00 -5.80 -23.81
CA PRO A 280 12.52 -5.63 -25.18
C PRO A 280 12.69 -4.20 -25.72
N VAL A 281 12.55 -3.19 -24.86
CA VAL A 281 12.76 -1.78 -25.25
C VAL A 281 14.23 -1.52 -25.54
N LEU A 282 15.14 -2.04 -24.70
CA LEU A 282 16.58 -1.90 -24.90
C LEU A 282 17.09 -2.63 -26.13
N ALA A 283 16.62 -3.85 -26.37
CA ALA A 283 16.94 -4.61 -27.57
C ALA A 283 16.50 -3.84 -28.83
N TRP A 284 15.27 -3.31 -28.83
CA TRP A 284 14.75 -2.48 -29.92
C TRP A 284 15.58 -1.21 -30.14
N LEU A 285 15.93 -0.47 -29.07
CA LEU A 285 16.76 0.73 -29.17
C LEU A 285 18.15 0.41 -29.74
N GLN A 286 18.78 -0.68 -29.31
CA GLN A 286 20.10 -1.07 -29.77
C GLN A 286 20.10 -1.51 -31.24
N GLU A 287 19.13 -2.32 -31.66
CA GLU A 287 19.02 -2.83 -33.04
C GLU A 287 18.72 -1.71 -34.04
N GLU A 288 17.79 -0.81 -33.69
CA GLU A 288 17.27 0.18 -34.61
C GLU A 288 18.10 1.46 -34.68
N LEU A 289 18.78 1.84 -33.58
CA LEU A 289 19.49 3.11 -33.51
C LEU A 289 20.99 2.96 -33.65
N GLN A 290 21.53 1.73 -33.55
CA GLN A 290 22.97 1.42 -33.70
C GLN A 290 23.89 2.32 -32.84
N GLU A 291 23.35 2.87 -31.75
CA GLU A 291 24.08 3.78 -30.87
C GLU A 291 24.89 3.01 -29.84
N ARG A 292 25.99 3.61 -29.38
CA ARG A 292 26.79 3.07 -28.27
C ARG A 292 26.10 3.38 -26.95
N LEU A 293 24.97 2.72 -26.71
CA LEU A 293 24.14 2.86 -25.50
C LEU A 293 24.79 2.21 -24.27
N LEU A 294 25.79 1.34 -24.48
CA LEU A 294 26.41 0.53 -23.44
C LEU A 294 27.44 1.33 -22.64
N ASP A 295 27.08 1.66 -21.41
CA ASP A 295 27.97 2.28 -20.42
C ASP A 295 27.70 1.76 -18.99
N GLU A 296 28.57 2.13 -18.05
CA GLU A 296 28.49 1.70 -16.65
C GLU A 296 27.20 2.19 -15.96
N ASN A 297 26.66 3.33 -16.40
CA ASN A 297 25.43 3.90 -15.85
C ASN A 297 24.20 3.10 -16.27
N LEU A 298 24.15 2.64 -17.52
CA LEU A 298 23.11 1.75 -18.02
C LEU A 298 23.14 0.42 -17.26
N PHE A 299 24.32 -0.13 -17.03
CA PHE A 299 24.47 -1.36 -16.25
C PHE A 299 24.00 -1.18 -14.80
N LYS A 300 24.37 -0.08 -14.17
CA LYS A 300 23.90 0.30 -12.83
C LYS A 300 22.38 0.46 -12.78
N ALA A 301 21.76 1.08 -13.79
CA ALA A 301 20.31 1.22 -13.89
C ALA A 301 19.61 -0.15 -13.99
N ALA A 302 20.13 -1.04 -14.83
CA ALA A 302 19.66 -2.42 -14.92
C ALA A 302 19.80 -3.17 -13.59
N ALA A 303 20.91 -2.98 -12.87
CA ALA A 303 21.11 -3.58 -11.55
C ALA A 303 20.09 -3.05 -10.53
N LYS A 304 19.77 -1.76 -10.59
CA LYS A 304 18.73 -1.15 -9.75
C LYS A 304 17.33 -1.70 -10.02
N SER A 305 17.04 -2.16 -11.25
CA SER A 305 15.77 -2.82 -11.58
C SER A 305 15.61 -4.21 -10.94
N GLY A 306 16.73 -4.86 -10.58
CA GLY A 306 16.74 -6.25 -10.14
C GLY A 306 16.50 -7.29 -11.24
N SER A 307 16.41 -6.88 -12.51
CA SER A 307 16.19 -7.79 -13.65
C SER A 307 17.46 -8.57 -14.02
N VAL A 308 17.57 -9.81 -13.53
CA VAL A 308 18.70 -10.71 -13.84
C VAL A 308 18.83 -10.95 -15.36
N GLU A 309 17.70 -11.11 -16.05
CA GLU A 309 17.68 -11.31 -17.50
C GLU A 309 18.34 -10.14 -18.24
N LEU A 310 18.02 -8.91 -17.83
CA LEU A 310 18.61 -7.71 -18.42
C LEU A 310 20.11 -7.61 -18.11
N LEU A 311 20.53 -7.94 -16.89
CA LEU A 311 21.95 -7.96 -16.52
C LEU A 311 22.76 -8.96 -17.36
N VAL A 312 22.21 -10.16 -17.56
CA VAL A 312 22.80 -11.20 -18.43
C VAL A 312 22.93 -10.68 -19.85
N TRP A 313 21.88 -10.08 -20.40
CA TRP A 313 21.88 -9.54 -21.75
C TRP A 313 22.93 -8.43 -21.91
N LEU A 314 23.00 -7.48 -20.98
CA LEU A 314 24.00 -6.40 -21.02
C LEU A 314 25.43 -6.95 -20.97
N ARG A 315 25.67 -8.01 -20.20
CA ARG A 315 26.99 -8.65 -20.16
C ARG A 315 27.37 -9.36 -21.43
N GLN A 316 26.43 -10.05 -22.07
CA GLN A 316 26.67 -10.69 -23.37
C GLN A 316 27.03 -9.66 -24.45
N HIS A 317 26.53 -8.44 -24.34
CA HIS A 317 26.82 -7.34 -25.27
C HIS A 317 28.07 -6.51 -24.88
N GLY A 318 28.81 -6.93 -23.85
CA GLY A 318 30.06 -6.28 -23.46
C GLY A 318 29.86 -4.94 -22.73
N CYS A 319 28.71 -4.74 -22.11
CA CYS A 319 28.45 -3.54 -21.30
C CYS A 319 29.39 -3.51 -20.08
N PRO A 320 30.12 -2.40 -19.86
CA PRO A 320 31.00 -2.26 -18.70
C PRO A 320 30.18 -2.12 -17.40
N TRP A 321 30.78 -2.52 -16.28
CA TRP A 321 30.21 -2.32 -14.94
C TRP A 321 31.27 -1.77 -13.98
N ASP A 322 30.81 -1.14 -12.91
CA ASP A 322 31.64 -0.72 -11.78
C ASP A 322 31.02 -1.20 -10.45
N SER A 323 31.65 -0.87 -9.33
CA SER A 323 31.16 -1.27 -8.00
C SER A 323 29.79 -0.69 -7.66
N LYS A 324 29.32 0.35 -8.36
CA LYS A 324 27.99 0.93 -8.13
C LYS A 324 26.89 0.00 -8.61
N ALA A 325 27.15 -0.90 -9.58
CA ALA A 325 26.20 -1.91 -9.99
C ALA A 325 25.85 -2.85 -8.82
N TYR A 326 26.85 -3.24 -8.02
CA TYR A 326 26.66 -4.06 -6.83
C TYR A 326 25.75 -3.36 -5.79
N THR A 327 26.09 -2.11 -5.44
CA THR A 327 25.30 -1.30 -4.51
C THR A 327 23.88 -1.06 -5.03
N ALA A 328 23.71 -0.84 -6.33
CA ALA A 328 22.40 -0.66 -6.95
C ALA A 328 21.55 -1.94 -6.89
N ALA A 329 22.14 -3.11 -7.12
CA ALA A 329 21.45 -4.40 -6.97
C ALA A 329 21.01 -4.64 -5.52
N ALA A 330 21.86 -4.32 -4.53
CA ALA A 330 21.46 -4.38 -3.12
C ALA A 330 20.26 -3.45 -2.83
N GLY A 331 20.27 -2.23 -3.38
CA GLY A 331 19.16 -1.29 -3.26
C GLY A 331 17.88 -1.68 -4.02
N SER A 332 17.95 -2.62 -4.95
CA SER A 332 16.77 -3.16 -5.64
C SER A 332 15.95 -4.11 -4.77
N GLY A 333 16.55 -4.69 -3.71
CA GLY A 333 15.94 -5.78 -2.93
C GLY A 333 15.96 -7.15 -3.64
N CYS A 334 16.45 -7.24 -4.87
CA CYS A 334 16.53 -8.49 -5.61
C CYS A 334 17.78 -9.31 -5.26
N VAL A 335 17.63 -10.28 -4.36
CA VAL A 335 18.71 -11.20 -3.93
C VAL A 335 19.32 -11.95 -5.13
N ALA A 336 18.50 -12.40 -6.07
CA ALA A 336 18.98 -13.13 -7.25
C ALA A 336 19.90 -12.28 -8.15
N ALA A 337 19.59 -10.99 -8.32
CA ALA A 337 20.46 -10.08 -9.06
C ALA A 337 21.80 -9.86 -8.36
N LEU A 338 21.79 -9.73 -7.03
CA LEU A 338 23.00 -9.58 -6.23
C LEU A 338 23.88 -10.84 -6.28
N GLU A 339 23.29 -12.02 -6.09
CA GLU A 339 24.01 -13.31 -6.17
C GLU A 339 24.63 -13.50 -7.56
N TRP A 340 23.87 -13.19 -8.61
CA TRP A 340 24.38 -13.26 -9.97
C TRP A 340 25.57 -12.31 -10.18
N LEU A 341 25.53 -11.08 -9.66
CA LEU A 341 26.67 -10.16 -9.75
C LEU A 341 27.92 -10.70 -9.03
N VAL A 342 27.75 -11.35 -7.87
CA VAL A 342 28.85 -12.00 -7.15
C VAL A 342 29.44 -13.13 -8.00
N GLU A 343 28.60 -13.99 -8.57
CA GLU A 343 29.03 -15.12 -9.40
C GLU A 343 29.81 -14.66 -10.64
N GLN A 344 29.42 -13.53 -11.23
CA GLN A 344 30.13 -12.97 -12.38
C GLN A 344 31.37 -12.15 -12.01
N GLY A 345 31.72 -12.05 -10.72
CA GLY A 345 32.88 -11.31 -10.24
C GLY A 345 32.73 -9.79 -10.38
N CYS A 346 31.52 -9.26 -10.22
CA CYS A 346 31.31 -7.82 -10.15
C CYS A 346 32.12 -7.23 -8.99
N PRO A 347 32.90 -6.15 -9.21
CA PRO A 347 33.64 -5.51 -8.13
C PRO A 347 32.67 -4.98 -7.06
N MET A 348 33.11 -5.01 -5.81
CA MET A 348 32.38 -4.48 -4.66
C MET A 348 33.17 -3.32 -4.05
N GLU A 349 32.48 -2.27 -3.62
CA GLU A 349 33.12 -1.19 -2.86
C GLU A 349 33.34 -1.65 -1.42
N GLU A 350 34.61 -1.80 -1.02
CA GLU A 350 34.98 -2.38 0.28
C GLU A 350 34.90 -1.38 1.45
N SER A 351 34.95 -0.08 1.18
CA SER A 351 35.20 0.96 2.20
C SER A 351 33.94 1.65 2.73
N GLY A 352 32.77 1.40 2.14
CA GLY A 352 31.61 2.27 2.33
C GLY A 352 30.46 1.71 3.15
N GLY A 353 30.31 0.39 3.24
CA GLY A 353 29.10 -0.25 3.77
C GLY A 353 27.83 0.07 2.95
N HIS A 354 27.98 0.66 1.76
CA HIS A 354 26.87 1.18 0.95
C HIS A 354 25.77 0.15 0.63
N PRO A 355 26.08 -1.13 0.33
CA PRO A 355 25.04 -2.14 0.14
C PRO A 355 24.13 -2.31 1.37
N TYR A 356 24.69 -2.33 2.59
CA TYR A 356 23.89 -2.41 3.81
C TYR A 356 23.07 -1.15 4.03
N ILE A 357 23.63 0.04 3.76
CA ILE A 357 22.89 1.30 3.85
C ILE A 357 21.64 1.27 2.96
N GLN A 358 21.77 0.80 1.71
CA GLN A 358 20.63 0.68 0.81
C GLN A 358 19.57 -0.31 1.32
N ALA A 359 19.98 -1.49 1.80
CA ALA A 359 19.06 -2.45 2.39
C ALA A 359 18.33 -1.86 3.62
N CYS A 360 19.04 -1.09 4.45
CA CYS A 360 18.47 -0.44 5.63
C CYS A 360 17.48 0.67 5.29
N CYS A 361 17.81 1.53 4.32
CA CYS A 361 16.90 2.57 3.84
C CYS A 361 15.57 1.99 3.32
N ASN A 362 15.59 0.77 2.78
CA ASN A 362 14.40 0.07 2.31
C ASN A 362 13.70 -0.76 3.40
N GLY A 363 14.29 -0.88 4.60
CA GLY A 363 13.83 -1.79 5.65
C GLY A 363 13.93 -3.28 5.29
N ASP A 364 14.80 -3.64 4.35
CA ASP A 364 14.91 -4.98 3.78
C ASP A 364 15.89 -5.87 4.57
N LEU A 365 15.37 -6.53 5.61
CA LEU A 365 16.11 -7.49 6.41
C LEU A 365 16.58 -8.72 5.63
N ALA A 366 15.85 -9.13 4.59
CA ALA A 366 16.24 -10.29 3.79
C ALA A 366 17.49 -9.97 2.96
N MET A 367 17.53 -8.79 2.34
CA MET A 367 18.72 -8.30 1.65
C MET A 367 19.90 -8.11 2.61
N ALA A 368 19.67 -7.54 3.80
CA ALA A 368 20.74 -7.37 4.79
C ALA A 368 21.37 -8.71 5.21
N ARG A 369 20.55 -9.74 5.46
CA ARG A 369 21.03 -11.11 5.71
C ARG A 369 21.76 -11.72 4.53
N CYS A 370 21.29 -11.44 3.31
CA CYS A 370 21.99 -11.88 2.11
C CYS A 370 23.39 -11.27 2.02
N LEU A 371 23.51 -9.97 2.24
CA LEU A 371 24.80 -9.27 2.24
C LEU A 371 25.76 -9.84 3.27
N GLN A 372 25.26 -10.17 4.46
CA GLN A 372 26.04 -10.84 5.50
C GLN A 372 26.55 -12.21 5.05
N ARG A 373 25.66 -13.06 4.51
CA ARG A 373 26.03 -14.39 3.98
C ARG A 373 27.07 -14.28 2.87
N LEU A 374 27.02 -13.23 2.06
CA LEU A 374 27.98 -12.95 0.99
C LEU A 374 29.30 -12.35 1.51
N GLY A 375 29.43 -12.11 2.81
CA GLY A 375 30.66 -11.58 3.43
C GLY A 375 30.93 -10.12 3.11
N VAL A 376 29.89 -9.34 2.77
CA VAL A 376 30.03 -7.91 2.47
C VAL A 376 30.53 -7.18 3.72
N PRO A 377 31.57 -6.34 3.63
CA PRO A 377 32.09 -5.61 4.77
C PRO A 377 31.13 -4.50 5.21
N TRP A 378 31.02 -4.30 6.53
CA TRP A 378 30.22 -3.23 7.10
C TRP A 378 30.75 -1.82 6.79
N GLY A 379 32.06 -1.69 6.55
CA GLY A 379 32.72 -0.39 6.43
C GLY A 379 33.07 0.24 7.80
N PRO A 380 33.23 1.58 7.87
CA PRO A 380 33.62 2.29 9.08
C PRO A 380 32.60 2.12 10.21
N ALA A 381 33.08 2.15 11.45
CA ALA A 381 32.23 2.12 12.64
C ALA A 381 31.20 3.25 12.62
N GLY A 382 29.99 2.96 13.09
CA GLY A 382 28.88 3.89 13.17
C GLY A 382 28.16 4.12 11.84
N ARG A 383 28.87 4.10 10.70
CA ARG A 383 28.34 4.56 9.41
C ARG A 383 27.05 3.88 8.96
N VAL A 384 27.01 2.54 8.96
CA VAL A 384 25.82 1.77 8.54
C VAL A 384 24.67 1.98 9.52
N PHE A 385 24.95 1.92 10.82
CA PHE A 385 23.92 2.03 11.85
C PHE A 385 23.29 3.43 11.89
N VAL A 386 24.12 4.49 11.86
CA VAL A 386 23.65 5.87 11.82
C VAL A 386 22.81 6.11 10.56
N ALA A 387 23.30 5.69 9.38
CA ALA A 387 22.55 5.85 8.15
C ALA A 387 21.21 5.07 8.16
N ALA A 388 21.17 3.90 8.77
CA ALA A 388 19.93 3.12 8.96
C ALA A 388 18.95 3.81 9.92
N ALA A 389 19.45 4.45 10.97
CA ALA A 389 18.64 5.20 11.93
C ALA A 389 18.15 6.55 11.39
N GLU A 390 18.89 7.17 10.47
CA GLU A 390 18.56 8.48 9.88
C GLU A 390 17.94 8.38 8.47
N SER A 391 17.63 7.18 7.99
CA SER A 391 17.20 6.98 6.60
C SER A 391 15.85 7.65 6.30
N GLY A 392 15.84 8.88 5.80
CA GLY A 392 14.64 9.55 5.30
C GLY A 392 13.63 9.94 6.38
N SER A 393 12.33 9.95 6.03
CA SER A 393 11.25 10.38 6.94
C SER A 393 10.88 9.34 8.00
N ILE A 394 11.29 8.08 7.83
CA ILE A 394 11.04 6.96 8.74
C ILE A 394 12.32 6.11 8.80
N PRO A 395 12.89 5.84 9.98
CA PRO A 395 14.10 5.06 10.13
C PRO A 395 13.89 3.61 9.66
N ALA A 396 15.00 2.89 9.47
CA ALA A 396 14.95 1.44 9.36
C ALA A 396 14.14 0.83 10.51
N PRO A 397 13.32 -0.21 10.26
CA PRO A 397 12.51 -0.85 11.31
C PRO A 397 13.38 -1.32 12.48
N LEU A 398 12.91 -1.14 13.72
CA LEU A 398 13.64 -1.59 14.92
C LEU A 398 14.14 -3.04 14.88
N PRO A 399 13.40 -4.03 14.32
CA PRO A 399 13.92 -5.38 14.16
C PRO A 399 15.19 -5.45 13.30
N LEU A 400 15.29 -4.62 12.26
CA LEU A 400 16.47 -4.52 11.41
C LEU A 400 17.64 -3.88 12.16
N LEU A 401 17.40 -2.77 12.86
CA LEU A 401 18.44 -2.11 13.67
C LEU A 401 18.98 -3.02 14.77
N ARG A 402 18.11 -3.78 15.45
CA ARG A 402 18.51 -4.79 16.44
C ARG A 402 19.37 -5.87 15.80
N TRP A 403 18.94 -6.40 14.66
CA TRP A 403 19.67 -7.42 13.92
C TRP A 403 21.08 -6.94 13.52
N LEU A 404 21.24 -5.69 13.06
CA LEU A 404 22.56 -5.13 12.75
C LEU A 404 23.52 -5.22 13.95
N LEU A 405 23.06 -4.84 15.13
CA LEU A 405 23.87 -4.88 16.36
C LEU A 405 24.20 -6.31 16.80
N GLU A 406 23.24 -7.23 16.67
CA GLU A 406 23.40 -8.65 17.00
C GLU A 406 24.43 -9.34 16.10
N GLU A 407 24.42 -9.05 14.79
CA GLU A 407 25.40 -9.59 13.84
C GLU A 407 26.75 -8.86 13.85
N GLY A 408 26.93 -7.92 14.78
CA GLY A 408 28.20 -7.26 15.01
C GLY A 408 28.53 -6.11 14.07
N CYS A 409 27.52 -5.42 13.52
CA CYS A 409 27.73 -4.12 12.86
C CYS A 409 28.59 -3.22 13.76
N PRO A 410 29.69 -2.65 13.26
CA PRO A 410 30.59 -1.84 14.07
C PRO A 410 29.91 -0.53 14.43
N VAL A 411 29.80 -0.24 15.73
CA VAL A 411 29.26 1.02 16.25
C VAL A 411 30.13 1.49 17.41
N ASP A 412 30.38 2.79 17.46
CA ASP A 412 31.19 3.47 18.47
C ASP A 412 30.36 4.50 19.25
N SER A 413 30.98 5.15 20.23
CA SER A 413 30.35 6.24 20.99
C SER A 413 29.99 7.44 20.12
N ASP A 414 30.75 7.68 19.04
CA ASP A 414 30.57 8.82 18.15
C ASP A 414 29.27 8.67 17.35
N ALA A 415 28.87 7.45 17.00
CA ALA A 415 27.57 7.17 16.40
C ALA A 415 26.38 7.60 17.28
N LEU A 416 26.48 7.38 18.59
CA LEU A 416 25.44 7.77 19.54
C LEU A 416 25.31 9.30 19.63
N GLU A 417 26.44 10.00 19.72
CA GLU A 417 26.44 11.48 19.74
C GLU A 417 25.94 12.06 18.42
N THR A 418 26.34 11.48 17.28
CA THR A 418 25.85 11.87 15.95
C THR A 418 24.31 11.82 15.87
N LEU A 419 23.70 10.73 16.35
CA LEU A 419 22.23 10.60 16.35
C LEU A 419 21.55 11.59 17.29
N LYS A 420 22.13 11.85 18.48
CA LYS A 420 21.61 12.85 19.42
C LYS A 420 21.64 14.25 18.82
N GLU A 421 22.75 14.61 18.17
CA GLU A 421 22.91 15.90 17.50
C GLU A 421 21.97 16.03 16.30
N GLY A 422 21.87 14.98 15.48
CA GLY A 422 21.05 14.96 14.25
C GLY A 422 19.55 15.14 14.51
N TRP A 423 19.01 14.58 15.59
CA TRP A 423 17.57 14.67 15.91
C TRP A 423 17.18 15.90 16.74
N GLY A 424 18.12 16.50 17.48
CA GLY A 424 17.92 17.74 18.22
C GLY A 424 16.73 17.73 19.21
N LEU A 425 16.21 18.92 19.54
CA LEU A 425 15.12 19.13 20.52
C LEU A 425 13.71 18.77 19.98
N GLY A 426 13.57 18.49 18.69
CA GLY A 426 12.32 18.12 18.03
C GLY A 426 12.24 16.64 17.66
N ARG A 427 12.93 15.78 18.41
CA ARG A 427 13.12 14.37 18.07
C ARG A 427 11.78 13.61 17.92
N PRO A 428 11.62 12.81 16.86
CA PRO A 428 10.41 12.03 16.65
C PRO A 428 10.26 10.94 17.72
N GLY A 429 9.03 10.50 18.02
CA GLY A 429 8.75 9.60 19.14
C GLY A 429 9.49 8.24 19.11
N TRP A 430 9.92 7.79 17.93
CA TRP A 430 10.71 6.57 17.74
C TRP A 430 12.21 6.75 18.02
N ALA A 431 12.72 7.99 18.04
CA ALA A 431 14.15 8.27 18.21
C ALA A 431 14.67 7.74 19.56
N ASP A 432 13.86 7.88 20.61
CA ASP A 432 14.21 7.41 21.94
C ASP A 432 14.39 5.89 21.99
N GLU A 433 13.57 5.13 21.26
CA GLU A 433 13.71 3.67 21.18
C GLU A 433 15.03 3.26 20.50
N VAL A 434 15.46 3.99 19.47
CA VAL A 434 16.73 3.74 18.78
C VAL A 434 17.93 4.12 19.66
N LEU A 435 17.87 5.26 20.36
CA LEU A 435 18.94 5.66 21.29
C LEU A 435 19.09 4.67 22.44
N ILE A 436 17.98 4.21 23.02
CA ILE A 436 17.99 3.19 24.10
C ILE A 436 18.61 1.90 23.58
N LEU A 437 18.19 1.42 22.40
CA LEU A 437 18.75 0.22 21.79
C LEU A 437 20.27 0.32 21.60
N LEU A 438 20.75 1.46 21.09
CA LEU A 438 22.17 1.67 20.87
C LEU A 438 22.96 1.78 22.18
N GLN A 439 22.44 2.53 23.16
CA GLN A 439 23.06 2.68 24.47
C GLN A 439 23.20 1.32 25.18
N GLU A 440 22.13 0.52 25.21
CA GLU A 440 22.17 -0.82 25.80
C GLU A 440 23.22 -1.72 25.15
N HIS A 441 23.43 -1.58 23.84
CA HIS A 441 24.46 -2.35 23.13
C HIS A 441 25.88 -1.91 23.48
N LEU A 442 26.11 -0.59 23.55
CA LEU A 442 27.41 -0.03 23.93
C LEU A 442 27.77 -0.40 25.38
N ASP A 443 26.80 -0.32 26.30
CA ASP A 443 26.99 -0.67 27.70
C ASP A 443 27.36 -2.16 27.87
N ARG A 444 26.78 -3.06 27.06
CA ARG A 444 27.13 -4.49 27.07
C ARG A 444 28.54 -4.79 26.54
N ARG A 445 29.13 -3.89 25.76
CA ARG A 445 30.48 -4.04 25.18
C ARG A 445 31.58 -3.39 26.01
N GLN A 446 31.24 -2.56 27.00
CA GLN A 446 32.22 -2.03 27.94
C GLN A 446 32.59 -3.14 28.95
N PRO A 447 33.88 -3.47 29.10
CA PRO A 447 34.36 -4.59 29.93
C PRO A 447 34.20 -4.38 31.43
#